data_AF-A0A350ID66-F1
#
_entry.id   AF-A0A350ID66-F1
#
_cell.length_a   1.000
_cell.length_b   1.000
_cell.length_c   1.000
_cell.angle_alpha   90.00
_cell.angle_beta   90.00
_cell.angle_gamma   90.00
#
_symmetry.space_group_name_H-M   'P 1'
#
loop_
_entity.id
_entity.type
_entity.pdbx_description
1 polymer ?
#
loop_
_entity_poly.entity_id
_entity_poly.type
_entity_poly.pdbx_seq_one_letter_code
_entity_poly.pdbx_strand_id
1 'polypeptide(L)'
;MINHILHIHQSFRLVIYITLLCTLCTSIVAQRDILSSDDELGIRRKDDLKGFDSLQIGKDPNVVDSTIFKYFTLQDISNLREFGDTTLDQNLSYSDPARDPSKPSANLGTVASASHPLLYTPSQVTGFHSGFHEYDTYNFTIDGFKYYKTNRAISDLYFSTIGNLQNLSLKTDFTRNFEDGIQLSINS
;
A
#
# COMPACT_ATOMS: atom_id res chain seq x y z
N MET A 1 63.18 8.83 -17.93
CA MET A 1 61.88 9.54 -17.81
C MET A 1 60.66 8.61 -17.77
N ILE A 2 60.65 7.46 -18.46
CA ILE A 2 59.50 6.52 -18.47
C ILE A 2 59.23 5.81 -17.13
N ASN A 3 60.27 5.39 -16.39
CA ASN A 3 60.09 4.67 -15.12
C ASN A 3 59.44 5.53 -14.01
N HIS A 4 59.61 6.86 -14.07
CA HIS A 4 59.04 7.78 -13.07
C HIS A 4 57.53 7.98 -13.25
N ILE A 5 57.05 7.93 -14.51
CA ILE A 5 55.62 8.02 -14.86
C ILE A 5 54.90 6.71 -14.52
N LEU A 6 55.55 5.56 -14.74
CA LEU A 6 55.01 4.26 -14.37
C LEU A 6 54.81 4.12 -12.85
N HIS A 7 55.78 4.63 -12.06
CA HIS A 7 55.71 4.63 -10.60
C HIS A 7 54.57 5.50 -10.07
N ILE A 8 54.31 6.64 -10.73
CA ILE A 8 53.20 7.54 -10.39
C ILE A 8 51.83 6.91 -10.62
N HIS A 9 51.64 6.19 -11.73
CA HIS A 9 50.39 5.46 -11.98
C HIS A 9 50.18 4.30 -10.99
N GLN A 10 51.25 3.61 -10.59
CA GLN A 10 51.18 2.53 -9.61
C GLN A 10 50.79 3.04 -8.22
N SER A 11 51.35 4.19 -7.79
CA SER A 11 50.98 4.84 -6.53
C SER A 11 49.52 5.31 -6.51
N PHE A 12 49.02 5.85 -7.63
CA PHE A 12 47.63 6.31 -7.73
C PHE A 12 46.61 5.16 -7.63
N ARG A 13 46.90 4.02 -8.27
CA ARG A 13 46.06 2.81 -8.15
C ARG A 13 46.01 2.28 -6.73
N LEU A 14 47.13 2.32 -6.00
CA LEU A 14 47.23 1.86 -4.62
C LEU A 14 46.37 2.72 -3.67
N VAL A 15 46.37 4.04 -3.85
CA VAL A 15 45.52 4.95 -3.07
C VAL A 15 44.03 4.65 -3.29
N ILE A 16 43.61 4.41 -4.54
CA ILE A 16 42.21 4.05 -4.85
C ILE A 16 41.79 2.73 -4.19
N TYR A 17 42.67 1.72 -4.19
CA TYR A 17 42.34 0.46 -3.53
C TYR A 17 42.24 0.61 -2.01
N ILE A 18 43.09 1.43 -1.39
CA ILE A 18 43.00 1.71 0.05
C ILE A 18 41.71 2.45 0.40
N THR A 19 41.32 3.46 -0.38
CA THR A 19 40.07 4.20 -0.11
C THR A 19 38.84 3.31 -0.27
N LEU A 20 38.82 2.46 -1.29
CA LEU A 20 37.73 1.51 -1.52
C LEU A 20 37.66 0.42 -0.43
N LEU A 21 38.82 -0.04 0.06
CA LEU A 21 38.88 -0.98 1.18
C LEU A 21 38.40 -0.33 2.50
N CYS A 22 38.78 0.92 2.76
CA CYS A 22 38.33 1.66 3.95
C CYS A 22 36.81 1.87 3.97
N THR A 23 36.18 2.21 2.84
CA THR A 23 34.73 2.38 2.77
C THR A 23 33.96 1.07 2.88
N LEU A 24 34.55 -0.04 2.43
CA LEU A 24 34.00 -1.39 2.62
C LEU A 24 34.07 -1.81 4.11
N CYS A 25 35.17 -1.49 4.80
CA CYS A 25 35.32 -1.82 6.22
C CYS A 25 34.32 -1.08 7.12
N THR A 26 34.05 0.21 6.85
CA THR A 26 33.08 0.98 7.66
C THR A 26 31.65 0.50 7.50
N SER A 27 31.28 0.01 6.30
CA SER A 27 29.94 -0.54 6.04
C SER A 27 29.72 -1.90 6.73
N ILE A 28 30.76 -2.72 6.88
CA ILE A 28 30.69 -3.98 7.65
C ILE A 28 30.55 -3.71 9.16
N VAL A 29 31.28 -2.72 9.71
CA VAL A 29 31.19 -2.38 11.14
C VAL A 29 29.84 -1.75 11.49
N ALA A 30 29.25 -0.95 10.60
CA ALA A 30 27.92 -0.37 10.80
C ALA A 30 26.78 -1.42 10.86
N GLN A 31 27.02 -2.62 10.32
CA GLN A 31 26.05 -3.74 10.34
C GLN A 31 26.22 -4.65 11.56
N ARG A 32 27.31 -4.51 12.34
CA ARG A 32 27.56 -5.31 13.55
C ARG A 32 26.94 -4.63 14.77
N ASP A 33 25.64 -4.81 14.89
CA ASP A 33 24.80 -4.75 16.09
C ASP A 33 24.73 -3.45 16.92
N ILE A 34 23.59 -2.77 16.73
CA ILE A 34 22.80 -2.18 17.82
C ILE A 34 22.12 -3.35 18.55
N LEU A 35 22.87 -4.11 19.35
CA LEU A 35 22.32 -5.11 20.26
C LEU A 35 23.25 -5.27 21.46
N SER A 36 23.12 -4.37 22.43
CA SER A 36 23.56 -4.52 23.84
C SER A 36 23.78 -3.13 24.44
N SER A 37 22.78 -2.60 25.14
CA SER A 37 22.96 -1.68 26.27
C SER A 37 21.65 -1.61 27.06
N ASP A 38 21.24 -2.75 27.62
CA ASP A 38 20.41 -2.74 28.82
C ASP A 38 21.37 -2.70 30.01
N ASP A 39 21.81 -1.51 30.38
CA ASP A 39 22.48 -1.27 31.65
C ASP A 39 21.53 -0.43 32.52
N GLU A 40 20.81 -1.15 33.37
CA GLU A 40 19.72 -0.68 34.20
C GLU A 40 20.28 0.07 35.42
N LEU A 41 20.39 1.40 35.34
CA LEU A 41 20.59 2.27 36.50
C LEU A 41 19.27 2.95 36.85
N GLY A 42 18.55 2.32 37.79
CA GLY A 42 17.25 2.74 38.27
C GLY A 42 17.26 4.11 38.95
N ILE A 43 16.47 5.03 38.41
CA ILE A 43 15.79 6.07 39.19
C ILE A 43 14.32 6.04 38.80
N ARG A 44 13.49 5.43 39.66
CA ARG A 44 12.03 5.50 39.57
C ARG A 44 11.57 6.92 39.86
N ARG A 45 11.22 7.67 38.82
CA ARG A 45 10.17 8.70 38.91
C ARG A 45 8.86 8.05 38.47
N LYS A 46 7.85 8.20 39.31
CA LYS A 46 6.49 7.71 39.10
C LYS A 46 5.65 8.92 38.73
N ASP A 47 5.80 9.36 37.49
CA ASP A 47 4.95 10.33 36.84
C ASP A 47 3.94 9.56 35.97
N ASP A 48 2.68 9.63 36.38
CA ASP A 48 1.52 8.99 35.76
C ASP A 48 1.21 9.61 34.38
N LEU A 49 2.13 9.47 33.44
CA LEU A 49 1.87 9.70 32.03
C LEU A 49 1.31 8.40 31.46
N LYS A 50 -0.02 8.26 31.45
CA LYS A 50 -0.71 7.29 30.58
C LYS A 50 -0.42 7.67 29.13
N GLY A 51 0.77 7.28 28.65
CA GLY A 51 1.08 7.26 27.24
C GLY A 51 0.10 6.31 26.58
N PHE A 52 -0.59 6.82 25.56
CA PHE A 52 -1.37 6.00 24.64
C PHE A 52 -0.40 5.15 23.82
N ASP A 53 0.17 4.12 24.45
CA ASP A 53 0.93 3.10 23.77
C ASP A 53 -0.07 2.15 23.10
N SER A 54 -0.34 2.40 21.83
CA SER A 54 -1.25 1.60 20.99
C SER A 54 -0.81 0.13 20.86
N LEU A 55 0.38 -0.24 21.35
CA LEU A 55 0.89 -1.62 21.40
C LEU A 55 0.48 -2.39 22.67
N GLN A 56 -0.08 -1.73 23.69
CA GLN A 56 -0.53 -2.37 24.94
C GLN A 56 -2.02 -2.67 24.98
N ILE A 57 -2.77 -2.37 23.92
CA ILE A 57 -4.16 -2.80 23.76
C ILE A 57 -4.14 -4.30 23.48
N GLY A 58 -4.24 -5.09 24.55
CA GLY A 58 -4.68 -6.49 24.47
C GLY A 58 -3.59 -7.53 24.31
N LYS A 59 -2.71 -7.67 25.30
CA LYS A 59 -2.10 -8.98 25.61
C LYS A 59 -3.13 -9.83 26.39
N ASP A 60 -4.34 -9.97 25.83
CA ASP A 60 -5.30 -10.96 26.31
C ASP A 60 -4.88 -12.31 25.72
N PRO A 61 -4.52 -13.32 26.55
CA PRO A 61 -4.07 -14.62 26.06
C PRO A 61 -5.15 -15.37 25.26
N ASN A 62 -6.40 -14.90 25.22
CA ASN A 62 -7.49 -15.45 24.41
C ASN A 62 -7.65 -14.77 23.04
N VAL A 63 -6.92 -13.69 22.76
CA VAL A 63 -6.97 -13.00 21.48
C VAL A 63 -5.96 -13.64 20.54
N VAL A 64 -6.46 -14.24 19.47
CA VAL A 64 -5.63 -14.84 18.40
C VAL A 64 -4.70 -13.77 17.83
N ASP A 65 -3.39 -14.03 17.83
CA ASP A 65 -2.36 -13.13 17.31
C ASP A 65 -2.54 -12.84 15.80
N SER A 66 -3.22 -13.74 15.09
CA SER A 66 -3.57 -13.57 13.69
C SER A 66 -4.55 -12.42 13.45
N THR A 67 -4.23 -11.59 12.46
CA THR A 67 -5.16 -10.58 11.93
C THR A 67 -6.24 -11.28 11.11
N ILE A 68 -7.50 -11.08 11.46
CA ILE A 68 -8.62 -11.49 10.62
C ILE A 68 -8.89 -10.34 9.67
N PHE A 69 -8.74 -10.56 8.37
CA PHE A 69 -9.06 -9.58 7.34
C PHE A 69 -9.88 -10.23 6.24
N LYS A 70 -11.20 -10.13 6.37
CA LYS A 70 -12.18 -10.70 5.44
C LYS A 70 -13.13 -9.61 4.99
N TYR A 71 -13.79 -9.79 3.86
CA TYR A 71 -14.81 -8.86 3.38
C TYR A 71 -15.99 -9.57 2.72
N PHE A 72 -17.11 -8.86 2.62
CA PHE A 72 -18.28 -9.24 1.83
C PHE A 72 -18.79 -8.01 1.06
N THR A 73 -19.65 -8.24 0.06
CA THR A 73 -20.33 -7.18 -0.70
C THR A 73 -21.84 -7.28 -0.50
N LEU A 74 -22.60 -6.24 -0.84
CA LEU A 74 -24.07 -6.30 -0.67
C LEU A 74 -24.74 -7.33 -1.57
N GLN A 75 -24.14 -7.67 -2.72
CA GLN A 75 -24.61 -8.75 -3.58
C GLN A 75 -24.58 -10.11 -2.87
N ASP A 76 -23.63 -10.33 -1.96
CA ASP A 76 -23.47 -11.60 -1.27
C ASP A 76 -22.94 -11.41 0.16
N ILE A 77 -23.88 -11.09 1.06
CA ILE A 77 -23.60 -10.86 2.49
C ILE A 77 -23.18 -12.16 3.20
N SER A 78 -23.60 -13.31 2.66
CA SER A 78 -23.33 -14.61 3.27
C SER A 78 -21.91 -15.11 3.02
N ASN A 79 -21.30 -14.68 1.93
CA ASN A 79 -19.99 -15.13 1.49
C ASN A 79 -18.88 -14.20 2.02
N LEU A 80 -18.22 -14.64 3.09
CA LEU A 80 -17.00 -13.99 3.56
C LEU A 80 -15.80 -14.43 2.72
N ARG A 81 -15.23 -13.47 1.99
CA ARG A 81 -14.03 -13.66 1.19
C ARG A 81 -12.80 -13.27 1.98
N GLU A 82 -11.73 -14.04 1.84
CA GLU A 82 -10.44 -13.67 2.40
C GLU A 82 -9.78 -12.57 1.55
N PHE A 83 -9.04 -11.69 2.22
CA PHE A 83 -8.20 -10.75 1.51
C PHE A 83 -7.04 -11.50 0.84
N GLY A 84 -6.86 -11.29 -0.47
CA GLY A 84 -5.80 -11.92 -1.26
C GLY A 84 -4.72 -10.90 -1.63
N ASP A 85 -3.48 -11.36 -1.72
CA ASP A 85 -2.34 -10.56 -2.20
C ASP A 85 -2.53 -10.21 -3.67
N THR A 86 -2.58 -8.92 -3.98
CA THR A 86 -2.77 -8.39 -5.34
C THR A 86 -1.47 -8.23 -6.13
N THR A 87 -0.29 -8.47 -5.52
CA THR A 87 1.03 -8.21 -6.15
C THR A 87 1.37 -9.17 -7.30
N LEU A 88 0.85 -10.40 -7.27
CA LEU A 88 1.07 -11.44 -8.28
C LEU A 88 -0.19 -11.76 -9.08
N ASP A 89 -1.29 -11.04 -8.83
CA ASP A 89 -2.54 -11.26 -9.53
C ASP A 89 -2.44 -10.74 -10.98
N GLN A 90 -3.06 -11.45 -11.93
CA GLN A 90 -3.15 -11.04 -13.33
C GLN A 90 -3.87 -9.68 -13.48
N ASN A 91 -4.52 -9.22 -12.40
CA ASN A 91 -5.17 -7.93 -12.26
C ASN A 91 -4.27 -6.70 -12.30
N LEU A 92 -2.93 -6.81 -12.25
CA LEU A 92 -2.05 -5.65 -12.46
C LEU A 92 -2.33 -4.94 -13.80
N SER A 93 -2.72 -5.71 -14.83
CA SER A 93 -3.09 -5.15 -16.15
C SER A 93 -4.45 -4.46 -16.18
N TYR A 94 -5.32 -4.73 -15.21
CA TYR A 94 -6.68 -4.18 -15.08
C TYR A 94 -6.81 -3.09 -14.01
N SER A 95 -5.68 -2.51 -13.60
CA SER A 95 -5.68 -1.40 -12.63
C SER A 95 -6.37 -0.13 -13.15
N ASP A 96 -6.59 -0.04 -14.47
CA ASP A 96 -7.45 0.97 -15.09
C ASP A 96 -8.87 0.39 -15.25
N PRO A 97 -9.90 0.94 -14.58
CA PRO A 97 -11.29 0.50 -14.74
C PRO A 97 -11.77 0.48 -16.18
N ALA A 98 -11.19 1.32 -17.06
CA ALA A 98 -11.55 1.32 -18.47
C ALA A 98 -11.21 0.01 -19.19
N ARG A 99 -10.27 -0.78 -18.65
CA ARG A 99 -9.80 -2.06 -19.19
C ARG A 99 -10.48 -3.27 -18.58
N ASP A 100 -11.49 -3.08 -17.72
CA ASP A 100 -12.24 -4.17 -17.12
C ASP A 100 -12.91 -5.03 -18.21
N PRO A 101 -12.59 -6.33 -18.32
CA PRO A 101 -13.17 -7.20 -19.33
C PRO A 101 -14.69 -7.40 -19.17
N SER A 102 -15.25 -7.18 -17.98
CA SER A 102 -16.70 -7.28 -17.73
C SER A 102 -17.48 -6.08 -18.27
N LYS A 103 -16.83 -4.91 -18.37
CA LYS A 103 -17.41 -3.64 -18.85
C LYS A 103 -16.39 -2.92 -19.75
N PRO A 104 -16.11 -3.46 -20.94
CA PRO A 104 -15.04 -2.94 -21.78
C PRO A 104 -15.38 -1.52 -22.25
N SER A 105 -14.42 -0.62 -22.11
CA SER A 105 -14.53 0.77 -22.56
C SER A 105 -13.25 1.19 -23.30
N ALA A 106 -13.37 2.21 -24.14
CA ALA A 106 -12.24 2.81 -24.84
C ALA A 106 -11.90 4.17 -24.23
N ASN A 107 -10.61 4.42 -23.99
CA ASN A 107 -10.07 5.71 -23.58
C ASN A 107 -8.85 6.07 -24.46
N LEU A 108 -8.25 7.25 -24.24
CA LEU A 108 -7.13 7.73 -25.06
C LEU A 108 -5.77 7.07 -24.71
N GLY A 109 -5.76 6.01 -23.89
CA GLY A 109 -4.55 5.38 -23.37
C GLY A 109 -4.00 6.01 -22.09
N THR A 110 -4.68 7.05 -21.58
CA THR A 110 -4.37 7.70 -20.29
C THR A 110 -5.36 7.20 -19.24
N VAL A 111 -4.85 6.74 -18.09
CA VAL A 111 -5.70 6.30 -16.97
C VAL A 111 -6.53 7.47 -16.45
N ALA A 112 -7.77 7.20 -16.05
CA ALA A 112 -8.74 8.20 -15.58
C ALA A 112 -9.07 9.31 -16.60
N SER A 113 -8.79 9.09 -17.89
CA SER A 113 -9.27 9.97 -18.96
C SER A 113 -10.71 9.62 -19.37
N ALA A 114 -11.39 10.57 -20.02
CA ALA A 114 -12.71 10.33 -20.59
C ALA A 114 -12.74 8.99 -21.36
N SER A 115 -13.73 8.16 -21.04
CA SER A 115 -13.91 6.81 -21.55
C SER A 115 -15.30 6.66 -22.16
N HIS A 116 -15.41 5.79 -23.17
CA HIS A 116 -16.68 5.46 -23.79
C HIS A 116 -16.89 3.94 -23.74
N PRO A 117 -18.05 3.44 -23.26
CA PRO A 117 -18.33 2.02 -23.24
C PRO A 117 -18.36 1.45 -24.66
N LEU A 118 -17.71 0.30 -24.87
CA LEU A 118 -17.72 -0.40 -26.15
C LEU A 118 -19.00 -1.22 -26.37
N LEU A 119 -19.71 -1.52 -25.27
CA LEU A 119 -20.97 -2.24 -25.27
C LEU A 119 -22.11 -1.28 -24.91
N TYR A 120 -23.19 -1.34 -25.68
CA TYR A 120 -24.39 -0.57 -25.38
C TYR A 120 -25.08 -1.14 -24.13
N THR A 121 -25.37 -0.26 -23.17
CA THR A 121 -26.18 -0.57 -21.99
C THR A 121 -27.36 0.41 -21.92
N PRO A 122 -28.61 -0.10 -21.81
CA PRO A 122 -29.77 0.79 -21.70
C PRO A 122 -29.76 1.49 -20.35
N SER A 123 -29.65 2.81 -20.34
CA SER A 123 -29.76 3.59 -19.10
C SER A 123 -31.23 3.87 -18.77
N GLN A 124 -31.68 3.45 -17.59
CA GLN A 124 -32.99 3.86 -17.07
C GLN A 124 -32.85 5.24 -16.41
N VAL A 125 -32.93 6.30 -17.21
CA VAL A 125 -32.89 7.67 -16.70
C VAL A 125 -34.32 8.20 -16.60
N THR A 126 -34.71 8.66 -15.42
CA THR A 126 -35.99 9.33 -15.19
C THR A 126 -35.72 10.74 -14.64
N GLY A 127 -36.38 11.76 -15.21
CA GLY A 127 -36.20 13.16 -14.81
C GLY A 127 -35.17 13.94 -15.64
N PHE A 128 -34.67 15.04 -15.07
CA PHE A 128 -33.64 15.87 -15.71
C PHE A 128 -32.27 15.20 -15.59
N HIS A 129 -31.55 15.12 -16.70
CA HIS A 129 -30.24 14.51 -16.77
C HIS A 129 -29.32 15.33 -17.69
N SER A 130 -28.11 15.66 -17.24
CA SER A 130 -27.23 16.57 -18.00
C SER A 130 -26.47 15.89 -19.14
N GLY A 131 -26.48 14.56 -19.20
CA GLY A 131 -25.88 13.79 -20.30
C GLY A 131 -24.36 13.62 -20.26
N PHE A 132 -23.68 14.08 -19.20
CA PHE A 132 -22.24 13.84 -19.02
C PHE A 132 -22.02 12.43 -18.43
N HIS A 133 -21.38 11.56 -19.19
CA HIS A 133 -21.19 10.14 -18.88
C HIS A 133 -19.78 9.64 -19.20
N GLU A 134 -18.90 10.54 -19.64
CA GLU A 134 -17.54 10.21 -20.09
C GLU A 134 -16.68 9.61 -18.97
N TYR A 135 -17.07 9.79 -17.71
CA TYR A 135 -16.36 9.28 -16.53
C TYR A 135 -17.12 8.19 -15.77
N ASP A 136 -18.27 7.73 -16.28
CA ASP A 136 -19.11 6.76 -15.57
C ASP A 136 -18.40 5.43 -15.30
N THR A 137 -17.46 5.04 -16.16
CA THR A 137 -16.64 3.83 -16.00
C THR A 137 -15.78 3.85 -14.73
N TYR A 138 -15.46 5.04 -14.21
CA TYR A 138 -14.64 5.20 -13.01
C TYR A 138 -15.48 5.37 -11.74
N ASN A 139 -16.81 5.42 -11.86
CA ASN A 139 -17.68 5.57 -10.70
C ASN A 139 -17.74 4.28 -9.90
N PHE A 140 -17.52 4.40 -8.59
CA PHE A 140 -17.77 3.29 -7.68
C PHE A 140 -19.26 2.98 -7.62
N THR A 141 -19.59 1.71 -7.82
CA THR A 141 -20.94 1.21 -7.63
C THR A 141 -21.10 0.69 -6.20
N ILE A 142 -22.30 0.83 -5.64
CA ILE A 142 -22.65 0.30 -4.31
C ILE A 142 -22.33 -1.20 -4.23
N ASP A 143 -22.53 -1.91 -5.33
CA ASP A 143 -22.29 -3.34 -5.47
C ASP A 143 -20.82 -3.74 -5.28
N GLY A 144 -19.90 -2.84 -5.65
CA GLY A 144 -18.47 -3.02 -5.49
C GLY A 144 -17.94 -2.61 -4.11
N PHE A 145 -18.78 -2.05 -3.24
CA PHE A 145 -18.36 -1.61 -1.91
C PHE A 145 -18.11 -2.81 -1.01
N LYS A 146 -16.93 -2.83 -0.39
CA LYS A 146 -16.50 -3.92 0.50
C LYS A 146 -16.78 -3.57 1.95
N TYR A 147 -17.48 -4.47 2.63
CA TYR A 147 -17.69 -4.42 4.08
C TYR A 147 -16.74 -5.41 4.73
N TYR A 148 -15.90 -4.95 5.64
CA TYR A 148 -14.85 -5.78 6.21
C TYR A 148 -15.30 -6.48 7.48
N LYS A 149 -14.73 -7.64 7.79
CA LYS A 149 -14.82 -8.26 9.11
C LYS A 149 -13.40 -8.40 9.63
N THR A 150 -13.05 -7.55 10.58
CA THR A 150 -11.71 -7.46 11.14
C THR A 150 -11.71 -7.54 12.66
N ASN A 151 -10.65 -8.05 13.26
CA ASN A 151 -10.42 -8.00 14.71
C ASN A 151 -9.65 -6.74 15.16
N ARG A 152 -9.05 -5.99 14.23
CA ARG A 152 -8.25 -4.79 14.50
C ARG A 152 -8.47 -3.73 13.43
N ALA A 153 -8.09 -2.47 13.69
CA ALA A 153 -8.16 -1.44 12.66
C ALA A 153 -7.18 -1.79 11.52
N ILE A 154 -7.63 -1.65 10.27
CA ILE A 154 -6.84 -1.93 9.08
C ILE A 154 -6.88 -0.71 8.16
N SER A 155 -5.72 -0.38 7.60
CA SER A 155 -5.54 0.64 6.57
C SER A 155 -4.69 0.02 5.48
N ASP A 156 -5.31 -0.27 4.34
CA ASP A 156 -4.65 -0.75 3.14
C ASP A 156 -4.57 0.38 2.11
N LEU A 157 -3.37 0.58 1.57
CA LEU A 157 -3.04 1.68 0.67
C LEU A 157 -2.36 1.10 -0.55
N TYR A 158 -3.06 1.15 -1.67
CA TYR A 158 -2.51 0.77 -2.97
C TYR A 158 -2.15 2.02 -3.76
N PHE A 159 -0.95 2.00 -4.32
CA PHE A 159 -0.40 3.05 -5.15
C PHE A 159 0.21 2.44 -6.41
N SER A 160 -0.11 3.00 -7.57
CA SER A 160 0.51 2.58 -8.82
C SER A 160 0.64 3.74 -9.80
N THR A 161 1.83 3.88 -10.37
CA THR A 161 2.10 4.76 -11.51
C THR A 161 1.94 3.96 -12.79
N ILE A 162 0.76 4.00 -13.39
CA ILE A 162 0.47 3.23 -14.60
C ILE A 162 0.87 4.05 -15.83
N GLY A 163 1.86 3.55 -16.58
CA GLY A 163 2.33 4.17 -17.81
C GLY A 163 3.29 5.34 -17.56
N ASN A 164 2.88 6.56 -17.91
CA ASN A 164 3.69 7.78 -17.74
C ASN A 164 3.54 8.35 -16.32
N LEU A 165 4.61 8.99 -15.80
CA LEU A 165 4.70 9.57 -14.45
C LEU A 165 3.58 10.57 -14.07
N GLN A 166 2.74 10.98 -15.02
CA GLN A 166 1.64 11.92 -14.80
C GLN A 166 0.36 11.23 -14.30
N ASN A 167 0.24 9.91 -14.44
CA ASN A 167 -0.96 9.17 -14.06
C ASN A 167 -0.73 8.44 -12.75
N LEU A 168 -1.45 8.87 -11.71
CA LEU A 168 -1.43 8.29 -10.38
C LEU A 168 -2.74 7.56 -10.13
N SER A 169 -2.66 6.25 -9.89
CA SER A 169 -3.78 5.48 -9.33
C SER A 169 -3.54 5.29 -7.83
N LEU A 170 -4.50 5.73 -7.03
CA LEU A 170 -4.53 5.60 -5.58
C LEU A 170 -5.80 4.84 -5.21
N LYS A 171 -5.67 3.81 -4.40
CA LYS A 171 -6.80 3.10 -3.82
C LYS A 171 -6.56 2.94 -2.32
N THR A 172 -7.59 3.19 -1.52
CA THR A 172 -7.51 3.14 -0.07
C THR A 172 -8.67 2.38 0.52
N ASP A 173 -8.38 1.35 1.29
CA ASP A 173 -9.37 0.59 2.04
C ASP A 173 -9.07 0.74 3.55
N PHE A 174 -9.94 1.44 4.26
CA PHE A 174 -9.83 1.66 5.71
C PHE A 174 -11.01 1.04 6.43
N THR A 175 -10.75 0.37 7.55
CA THR A 175 -11.81 -0.18 8.38
C THR A 175 -11.47 -0.18 9.87
N ARG A 176 -12.46 0.14 10.70
CA ARG A 176 -12.35 0.11 12.17
C ARG A 176 -13.67 -0.30 12.82
N ASN A 177 -13.55 -1.15 13.84
CA ASN A 177 -14.65 -1.49 14.73
C ASN A 177 -14.57 -0.66 16.00
N PHE A 178 -15.74 -0.29 16.53
CA PHE A 178 -15.93 0.38 17.81
C PHE A 178 -16.65 -0.57 18.78
N GLU A 179 -16.56 -0.30 20.08
CA GLU A 179 -17.08 -1.19 21.13
C GLU A 179 -18.60 -1.40 21.06
N ASP A 180 -19.36 -0.41 20.57
CA ASP A 180 -20.82 -0.47 20.43
C ASP A 180 -21.31 -1.33 19.25
N GLY A 181 -20.45 -2.16 18.67
CA GLY A 181 -20.76 -2.96 17.49
C GLY A 181 -20.85 -2.15 16.19
N ILE A 182 -20.50 -0.86 16.23
CA ILE A 182 -20.44 0.01 15.06
C ILE A 182 -19.15 -0.29 14.30
N GLN A 183 -19.26 -0.46 12.98
CA GLN A 183 -18.13 -0.59 12.09
C GLN A 183 -18.15 0.53 11.05
N LEU A 184 -17.00 1.17 10.88
CA LEU A 184 -16.76 2.13 9.80
C LEU A 184 -15.84 1.49 8.78
N SER A 185 -16.28 1.45 7.52
CA SER A 185 -15.46 1.06 6.37
C SER A 185 -15.49 2.18 5.33
N ILE A 186 -14.33 2.48 4.75
CA ILE A 186 -14.14 3.47 3.70
C ILE A 186 -13.33 2.78 2.60
N ASN A 187 -13.85 2.81 1.37
CA ASN A 187 -13.17 2.29 0.18
C ASN A 187 -13.22 3.38 -0.89
N SER A 188 -12.08 3.70 -1.48
CA SER A 188 -11.95 4.69 -2.56
C SER A 188 -10.81 4.35 -3.49
#